data_AF-A0A7S4AFK2-F1
#
_entry.id   AF-A0A7S4AFK2-F1
#
_cell.length_a   1.000
_cell.length_b   1.000
_cell.length_c   1.000
_cell.angle_alpha   90.00
_cell.angle_beta   90.00
_cell.angle_gamma   90.00
#
_symmetry.space_group_name_H-M   'P 1'
#
loop_
_entity.id
_entity.type
_entity.pdbx_description
1 polymer ?
#
loop_
_entity_poly.entity_id
_entity_poly.type
_entity_poly.pdbx_seq_one_letter_code
_entity_poly.pdbx_strand_id
1 'polypeptide(L)'
;MKNKKGKTVAKQNLPSKICVVCNRPFTWRKKWENVWDEVTTCSKSCNSKRRQMAKQQQQQRDDGIENLDGSDSVTSLSSFSSSSSVTKETPNNACCDNGSNNNNGSNNNNNTNVTAADQKKALRKQHKEAVKAQKQARKLKRMGIAPKDVGRKPCDLCSREVDLLIRCTVDETQRYKMVCGRCWPGVSGGVPDGTSSTHPHYKYGGLWKNRNADLKKKSREWWWQQ
;
A
#
# COMPACT_ATOMS: atom_id res chain seq x y z
N MET A 1 33.99 -7.69 8.02
CA MET A 1 32.64 -7.87 7.44
C MET A 1 32.08 -6.49 7.12
N LYS A 2 31.47 -6.26 5.95
CA LYS A 2 31.00 -4.91 5.55
C LYS A 2 29.65 -4.59 6.21
N ASN A 3 29.53 -3.44 6.85
CA ASN A 3 28.25 -2.93 7.36
C ASN A 3 27.43 -2.28 6.22
N LYS A 4 26.19 -1.86 6.50
CA LYS A 4 25.29 -1.17 5.54
C LYS A 4 25.90 0.10 4.91
N LYS A 5 26.96 0.67 5.53
CA LYS A 5 27.72 1.83 5.05
C LYS A 5 29.03 1.45 4.33
N GLY A 6 29.21 0.18 3.97
CA GLY A 6 30.40 -0.33 3.27
C GLY A 6 31.66 -0.47 4.13
N LYS A 7 31.63 -0.10 5.41
CA LYS A 7 32.80 -0.13 6.30
C LYS A 7 33.07 -1.55 6.80
N THR A 8 34.31 -2.00 6.71
CA THR A 8 34.77 -3.29 7.26
C THR A 8 34.88 -3.19 8.77
N VAL A 9 33.91 -3.78 9.49
CA VAL A 9 33.93 -3.85 10.96
C VAL A 9 34.56 -5.19 11.38
N ALA A 10 35.46 -5.13 12.37
CA ALA A 10 36.01 -6.31 13.03
C ALA A 10 34.93 -7.03 13.84
N LYS A 11 34.98 -8.36 13.92
CA LYS A 11 33.93 -9.19 14.59
C LYS A 11 33.65 -8.77 16.04
N GLN A 12 34.67 -8.24 16.73
CA GLN A 12 34.57 -7.79 18.13
C GLN A 12 33.75 -6.51 18.30
N ASN A 13 33.67 -5.66 17.26
CA ASN A 13 32.98 -4.37 17.30
C ASN A 13 31.53 -4.45 16.78
N LEU A 14 30.91 -5.63 16.78
CA LEU A 14 29.53 -5.78 16.36
C LEU A 14 28.59 -5.38 17.51
N PRO A 15 27.49 -4.67 17.21
CA PRO A 15 26.51 -4.35 18.23
C PRO A 15 25.90 -5.64 18.79
N SER A 16 25.74 -5.69 20.10
CA SER A 16 25.06 -6.75 20.84
C SER A 16 23.71 -6.23 21.39
N LYS A 17 22.72 -7.14 21.45
CA LYS A 17 21.40 -6.90 22.06
C LYS A 17 21.05 -8.06 22.98
N ILE A 18 20.15 -7.85 23.94
CA ILE A 18 19.66 -8.89 24.86
C ILE A 18 18.36 -9.47 24.31
N CYS A 19 18.21 -10.79 24.31
CA CYS A 19 16.99 -11.45 23.85
C CYS A 19 15.87 -11.33 24.89
N VAL A 20 14.71 -10.78 24.51
CA VAL A 20 13.55 -10.60 25.42
C VAL A 20 12.88 -11.90 25.90
N VAL A 21 13.30 -13.07 25.37
CA VAL A 21 12.68 -14.37 25.70
C VAL A 21 13.59 -15.25 26.54
N CYS A 22 14.90 -15.21 26.30
CA CYS A 22 15.86 -16.07 26.98
C CYS A 22 16.98 -15.30 27.69
N ASN A 23 16.95 -13.97 27.66
CA ASN A 23 17.91 -13.07 28.29
C ASN A 23 19.38 -13.28 27.93
N ARG A 24 19.66 -14.05 26.87
CA ARG A 24 21.01 -14.26 26.36
C ARG A 24 21.42 -13.08 25.46
N PRO A 25 22.65 -12.54 25.60
CA PRO A 25 23.18 -11.56 24.67
C PRO A 25 23.38 -12.20 23.30
N PHE A 26 23.06 -11.47 22.24
CA PHE A 26 23.28 -11.92 20.87
C PHE A 26 23.84 -10.78 20.01
N THR A 27 24.80 -11.12 19.17
CA THR A 27 25.47 -10.18 18.26
C THR A 27 24.79 -10.12 16.91
N TRP A 28 25.02 -9.04 16.18
CA TRP A 28 24.54 -8.84 14.81
C TRP A 28 24.84 -10.02 13.88
N ARG A 29 23.90 -10.34 12.98
CA ARG A 29 24.04 -11.38 11.94
C ARG A 29 23.67 -10.81 10.58
N LYS A 30 24.31 -11.28 9.50
CA LYS A 30 24.09 -10.82 8.11
C LYS A 30 22.60 -10.83 7.70
N LYS A 31 21.84 -11.82 8.18
CA LYS A 31 20.40 -11.92 7.91
C LYS A 31 19.57 -10.73 8.44
N TRP A 32 20.09 -10.00 9.41
CA TRP A 32 19.40 -8.89 10.08
C TRP A 32 19.81 -7.51 9.57
N GLU A 33 20.59 -7.43 8.50
CA GLU A 33 21.11 -6.18 7.95
C GLU A 33 20.03 -5.11 7.73
N ASN A 34 18.83 -5.50 7.29
CA ASN A 34 17.74 -4.57 7.00
C ASN A 34 16.78 -4.31 8.16
N VAL A 35 16.86 -5.08 9.25
CA VAL A 35 15.85 -5.10 10.33
C VAL A 35 16.47 -5.10 11.72
N TRP A 36 17.77 -4.81 11.84
CA TRP A 36 18.51 -4.93 13.11
C TRP A 36 17.86 -4.12 14.23
N ASP A 37 17.33 -2.94 13.93
CA ASP A 37 16.68 -2.06 14.90
C ASP A 37 15.42 -2.69 15.50
N GLU A 38 14.65 -3.43 14.69
CA GLU A 38 13.41 -4.12 15.08
C GLU A 38 13.63 -5.49 15.75
N VAL A 39 14.81 -6.12 15.56
CA VAL A 39 15.07 -7.46 16.09
C VAL A 39 15.33 -7.43 17.60
N THR A 40 14.46 -8.11 18.34
CA THR A 40 14.52 -8.25 19.82
C THR A 40 14.79 -9.67 20.31
N THR A 41 14.86 -10.66 19.41
CA THR A 41 15.00 -12.09 19.76
C THR A 41 16.20 -12.73 19.08
N CYS A 42 16.93 -13.58 19.81
CA CYS A 42 18.18 -14.19 19.32
C CYS A 42 17.99 -15.29 18.26
N SER A 43 16.82 -15.95 18.22
CA SER A 43 16.55 -17.13 17.39
C SER A 43 15.09 -17.22 16.94
N LYS A 44 14.82 -18.07 15.93
CA LYS A 44 13.44 -18.37 15.49
C LYS A 44 12.60 -19.01 16.59
N SER A 45 13.20 -19.88 17.41
CA SER A 45 12.52 -20.52 18.53
C SER A 45 12.03 -19.48 19.55
N CYS A 46 12.91 -18.54 19.94
CA CYS A 46 12.53 -17.43 20.82
C CYS A 46 11.44 -16.54 20.20
N ASN A 47 11.54 -16.21 18.91
CA ASN A 47 10.49 -15.43 18.25
C ASN A 47 9.13 -16.16 18.21
N SER A 48 9.13 -17.49 18.06
CA SER A 48 7.92 -18.31 18.12
C SER A 48 7.29 -18.28 19.51
N LYS A 49 8.11 -18.47 20.56
CA LYS A 49 7.65 -18.41 21.96
C LYS A 49 7.05 -17.05 22.30
N ARG A 50 7.69 -15.95 21.88
CA ARG A 50 7.15 -14.59 22.06
C ARG A 50 5.77 -14.41 21.44
N ARG A 51 5.56 -14.93 20.22
CA ARG A 51 4.25 -14.88 19.54
C ARG A 51 3.18 -15.73 20.22
N GLN A 52 3.57 -16.87 20.81
CA GLN A 52 2.66 -17.72 21.58
C GLN A 52 2.24 -17.03 22.88
N MET A 53 3.17 -16.45 23.63
CA MET A 53 2.88 -15.69 24.86
C MET A 53 1.93 -14.52 24.59
N ALA A 54 2.15 -13.76 23.51
CA ALA A 54 1.26 -12.66 23.13
C ALA A 54 -0.17 -13.13 22.81
N LYS A 55 -0.33 -14.32 22.21
CA LYS A 55 -1.65 -14.90 21.91
C LYS A 55 -2.37 -15.34 23.18
N GLN A 56 -1.66 -15.95 24.12
CA GLN A 56 -2.21 -16.39 25.41
C GLN A 56 -2.70 -15.20 26.25
N GLN A 57 -1.92 -14.11 26.32
CA GLN A 57 -2.33 -12.88 27.01
C GLN A 57 -3.57 -12.23 26.39
N GLN A 58 -3.77 -12.36 25.08
CA GLN A 58 -4.96 -11.82 24.43
C GLN A 58 -6.20 -12.66 24.76
N GLN A 59 -6.07 -13.99 24.77
CA GLN A 59 -7.16 -14.90 25.14
C GLN A 59 -7.63 -14.67 26.58
N GLN A 60 -6.69 -14.51 27.53
CA GLN A 60 -7.02 -14.24 28.94
C GLN A 60 -7.75 -12.91 29.18
N ARG A 61 -7.67 -11.94 28.25
CA ARG A 61 -8.40 -10.67 28.35
C ARG A 61 -9.83 -10.76 27.81
N ASP A 62 -10.08 -11.66 26.87
CA ASP A 62 -11.44 -11.92 26.37
C ASP A 62 -12.24 -12.77 27.39
N ASP A 63 -11.60 -13.70 28.11
CA ASP A 63 -12.27 -14.52 29.14
C ASP A 63 -12.54 -13.77 30.48
N GLY A 64 -12.05 -12.53 30.62
CA GLY A 64 -12.13 -11.73 31.86
C GLY A 64 -13.34 -10.80 31.96
N ILE A 65 -14.27 -10.83 31.00
CA ILE A 65 -15.48 -9.98 30.96
C ILE A 65 -16.74 -10.89 31.01
N GLU A 66 -16.77 -11.90 31.87
CA GLU A 66 -17.95 -12.78 32.04
C GLU A 66 -18.23 -13.13 33.52
N ASN A 67 -17.69 -12.39 34.49
CA ASN A 67 -17.99 -12.57 35.92
C ASN A 67 -18.16 -11.22 36.65
N LEU A 68 -19.07 -10.39 36.14
CA LEU A 68 -19.57 -9.18 36.81
C LEU A 68 -21.09 -9.12 36.65
N ASP A 69 -21.75 -10.23 36.91
CA ASP A 69 -23.18 -10.34 37.19
C ASP A 69 -23.38 -10.88 38.61
N GLY A 70 -23.71 -10.00 39.56
CA GLY A 70 -24.17 -10.44 40.88
C GLY A 70 -23.97 -9.44 42.02
N SER A 71 -25.02 -8.64 42.28
CA SER A 71 -25.44 -8.14 43.60
C SER A 71 -24.43 -7.41 44.50
N ASP A 72 -24.51 -6.07 44.57
CA ASP A 72 -25.19 -5.38 45.69
C ASP A 72 -24.82 -3.90 45.83
N SER A 73 -25.83 -3.14 46.27
CA SER A 73 -25.72 -1.88 47.01
C SER A 73 -25.46 -0.58 46.23
N VAL A 74 -26.57 -0.09 45.67
CA VAL A 74 -26.87 1.35 45.68
C VAL A 74 -26.96 1.82 47.14
N THR A 75 -25.87 2.28 47.74
CA THR A 75 -25.92 3.09 48.97
C THR A 75 -25.24 4.43 48.76
N SER A 76 -26.10 5.40 48.48
CA SER A 76 -26.02 6.81 48.84
C SER A 76 -24.98 7.16 49.92
N LEU A 77 -24.04 8.07 49.59
CA LEU A 77 -23.49 9.12 50.47
C LEU A 77 -22.75 10.10 49.53
N SER A 78 -23.44 11.10 48.98
CA SER A 78 -23.53 12.46 49.52
C SER A 78 -22.17 13.13 49.79
N SER A 79 -21.96 14.23 49.08
CA SER A 79 -21.33 15.46 49.57
C SER A 79 -19.80 15.52 49.56
N PHE A 80 -19.23 16.08 48.50
CA PHE A 80 -18.46 17.31 48.68
C PHE A 80 -18.69 18.27 47.51
N SER A 81 -19.14 19.46 47.88
CA SER A 81 -19.51 20.59 47.04
C SER A 81 -18.31 21.53 46.85
N SER A 82 -18.39 22.31 45.77
CA SER A 82 -17.78 23.65 45.57
C SER A 82 -16.29 23.67 45.17
N SER A 83 -15.78 24.44 44.20
CA SER A 83 -16.26 25.41 43.21
C SER A 83 -15.05 25.62 42.26
N SER A 84 -15.19 25.84 40.95
CA SER A 84 -15.23 27.19 40.39
C SER A 84 -15.54 27.19 38.89
N SER A 85 -16.42 28.10 38.55
CA SER A 85 -16.97 28.52 37.27
C SER A 85 -15.97 29.19 36.33
N VAL A 86 -16.03 28.89 35.02
CA VAL A 86 -16.02 29.90 33.94
C VAL A 86 -16.84 29.40 32.74
N THR A 87 -17.93 30.12 32.51
CA THR A 87 -18.77 30.34 31.31
C THR A 87 -17.97 30.49 30.00
N LYS A 88 -18.42 30.18 28.78
CA LYS A 88 -19.76 30.08 28.19
C LYS A 88 -19.59 29.57 26.74
N GLU A 89 -20.62 28.85 26.28
CA GLU A 89 -21.26 29.00 24.97
C GLU A 89 -20.65 28.32 23.71
N THR A 90 -21.31 27.22 23.37
CA THR A 90 -21.52 26.63 22.03
C THR A 90 -22.17 27.64 21.07
N PRO A 91 -22.08 27.42 19.75
CA PRO A 91 -23.25 26.82 19.12
C PRO A 91 -22.93 25.71 18.10
N ASN A 92 -23.69 24.63 18.27
CA ASN A 92 -24.30 23.74 17.28
C ASN A 92 -24.11 24.16 15.81
N ASN A 93 -23.68 23.22 14.96
CA ASN A 93 -24.53 22.91 13.81
C ASN A 93 -24.41 21.47 13.36
N ALA A 94 -25.58 20.82 13.31
CA ALA A 94 -25.80 19.56 12.65
C ALA A 94 -25.70 19.74 11.13
N CYS A 95 -25.21 18.71 10.45
CA CYS A 95 -25.68 18.37 9.11
C CYS A 95 -25.33 16.91 8.80
N CYS A 96 -26.18 16.02 9.29
CA CYS A 96 -26.51 14.79 8.58
C CYS A 96 -27.35 15.19 7.35
N ASP A 97 -26.75 15.15 6.17
CA ASP A 97 -27.50 15.31 4.93
C ASP A 97 -27.75 13.93 4.31
N ASN A 98 -28.99 13.49 4.46
CA ASN A 98 -29.58 12.37 3.77
C ASN A 98 -29.89 12.79 2.33
N GLY A 99 -29.06 12.37 1.39
CA GLY A 99 -29.42 12.35 -0.02
C GLY A 99 -30.24 11.11 -0.36
N SER A 100 -31.56 11.21 -0.26
CA SER A 100 -32.49 10.32 -0.98
C SER A 100 -32.42 10.64 -2.48
N ASN A 101 -32.23 9.63 -3.35
CA ASN A 101 -33.10 9.53 -4.53
C ASN A 101 -33.07 8.16 -5.24
N ASN A 102 -34.27 7.58 -5.26
CA ASN A 102 -34.97 6.84 -6.31
C ASN A 102 -34.34 5.65 -7.03
N ASN A 103 -34.96 4.50 -6.72
CA ASN A 103 -35.10 3.34 -7.59
C ASN A 103 -35.76 3.69 -8.93
N ASN A 104 -35.18 3.20 -10.02
CA ASN A 104 -35.88 2.73 -11.21
C ASN A 104 -34.98 1.64 -11.81
N GLY A 105 -35.26 0.35 -11.64
CA GLY A 105 -36.31 -0.36 -12.37
C GLY A 105 -35.66 -1.24 -13.45
N SER A 106 -35.28 -2.47 -13.08
CA SER A 106 -35.24 -3.62 -13.99
C SER A 106 -35.25 -4.89 -13.16
N ASN A 107 -36.48 -5.29 -12.87
CA ASN A 107 -36.86 -6.45 -12.10
C ASN A 107 -36.77 -7.69 -13.00
N ASN A 108 -35.65 -8.40 -12.98
CA ASN A 108 -35.59 -9.78 -13.49
C ASN A 108 -35.62 -10.71 -12.27
N ASN A 109 -36.84 -10.98 -11.80
CA ASN A 109 -37.15 -11.96 -10.77
C ASN A 109 -36.84 -13.38 -11.29
N ASN A 110 -35.70 -13.93 -10.87
CA ASN A 110 -35.55 -15.37 -10.72
C ASN A 110 -35.34 -15.66 -9.22
N ASN A 111 -36.45 -16.01 -8.57
CA ASN A 111 -36.56 -16.29 -7.15
C ASN A 111 -35.70 -17.51 -6.77
N THR A 112 -34.54 -17.26 -6.17
CA THR A 112 -33.83 -18.24 -5.34
C THR A 112 -33.81 -17.66 -3.94
N ASN A 113 -34.64 -18.24 -3.06
CA ASN A 113 -34.76 -17.80 -1.67
C ASN A 113 -33.49 -18.19 -0.89
N VAL A 114 -32.43 -17.40 -1.06
CA VAL A 114 -31.13 -17.57 -0.41
C VAL A 114 -31.15 -16.75 0.89
N THR A 115 -31.00 -17.42 2.03
CA THR A 115 -31.07 -16.76 3.34
C THR A 115 -29.99 -15.69 3.49
N ALA A 116 -30.22 -14.66 4.31
CA ALA A 116 -29.20 -13.64 4.61
C ALA A 116 -27.88 -14.23 5.15
N ALA A 117 -27.96 -15.38 5.83
CA ALA A 117 -26.80 -16.13 6.30
C ALA A 117 -25.99 -16.73 5.13
N ASP A 118 -26.67 -17.28 4.13
CA ASP A 118 -26.05 -17.82 2.91
C ASP A 118 -25.41 -16.71 2.07
N GLN A 119 -26.05 -15.54 1.97
CA GLN A 119 -25.47 -14.36 1.34
C GLN A 119 -24.18 -13.91 2.03
N LYS A 120 -24.17 -13.83 3.37
CA LYS A 120 -22.97 -13.48 4.15
C LYS A 120 -21.85 -14.50 3.97
N LYS A 121 -22.19 -15.80 3.89
CA LYS A 121 -21.24 -16.89 3.63
C LYS A 121 -20.66 -16.80 2.22
N ALA A 122 -21.49 -16.47 1.22
CA ALA A 122 -21.07 -16.25 -0.16
C ALA A 122 -20.13 -15.04 -0.28
N LEU A 123 -20.46 -13.90 0.33
CA LEU A 123 -19.60 -12.71 0.37
C LEU A 123 -18.25 -12.99 1.03
N ARG A 124 -18.23 -13.74 2.15
CA ARG A 124 -16.98 -14.16 2.81
C ARG A 124 -16.14 -15.08 1.92
N LYS A 125 -16.77 -15.97 1.15
CA LYS A 125 -16.10 -16.85 0.19
C LYS A 125 -15.49 -16.02 -0.95
N GLN A 126 -16.26 -15.13 -1.57
CA GLN A 126 -15.79 -14.20 -2.60
C GLN A 126 -14.63 -13.32 -2.12
N HIS A 127 -14.71 -12.76 -0.90
CA HIS A 127 -13.62 -11.99 -0.32
C HIS A 127 -12.35 -12.83 -0.14
N LYS A 128 -12.46 -14.06 0.39
CA LYS A 128 -11.31 -14.97 0.53
C LYS A 128 -10.69 -15.32 -0.83
N GLU A 129 -11.53 -15.54 -1.85
CA GLU A 129 -11.09 -15.81 -3.23
C GLU A 129 -10.40 -14.60 -3.84
N ALA A 130 -10.96 -13.40 -3.68
CA ALA A 130 -10.36 -12.14 -4.12
C ALA A 130 -8.99 -11.89 -3.45
N VAL A 131 -8.87 -12.12 -2.14
CA VAL A 131 -7.60 -12.01 -1.41
C VAL A 131 -6.58 -13.03 -1.92
N LYS A 132 -6.98 -14.27 -2.21
CA LYS A 132 -6.10 -15.29 -2.79
C LYS A 132 -5.65 -14.89 -4.20
N ALA A 133 -6.56 -14.41 -5.04
CA ALA A 133 -6.27 -13.94 -6.39
C ALA A 133 -5.29 -12.74 -6.36
N GLN A 134 -5.51 -11.77 -5.47
CA GLN A 134 -4.60 -10.62 -5.31
C GLN A 134 -3.19 -11.07 -4.86
N LYS A 135 -3.09 -12.04 -3.95
CA LYS A 135 -1.80 -12.62 -3.53
C LYS A 135 -1.11 -13.34 -4.70
N GLN A 136 -1.84 -14.09 -5.50
CA GLN A 136 -1.30 -14.76 -6.71
C GLN A 136 -0.80 -13.74 -7.73
N ALA A 137 -1.55 -12.67 -8.02
CA ALA A 137 -1.13 -11.59 -8.91
C ALA A 137 0.15 -10.88 -8.42
N ARG A 138 0.27 -10.60 -7.11
CA ARG A 138 1.50 -10.05 -6.51
C ARG A 138 2.69 -10.99 -6.67
N LYS A 139 2.49 -12.31 -6.55
CA LYS A 139 3.55 -13.31 -6.75
C LYS A 139 4.00 -13.35 -8.21
N LEU A 140 3.07 -13.38 -9.17
CA LEU A 140 3.37 -13.34 -10.61
C LEU A 140 4.15 -12.08 -10.99
N LYS A 141 3.75 -10.90 -10.48
CA LYS A 141 4.48 -9.64 -10.66
C LYS A 141 5.91 -9.70 -10.15
N ARG A 142 6.15 -10.31 -8.98
CA ARG A 142 7.50 -10.47 -8.42
C ARG A 142 8.36 -11.45 -9.21
N MET A 143 7.76 -12.45 -9.84
CA MET A 143 8.46 -13.46 -10.64
C MET A 143 8.74 -12.99 -12.07
N GLY A 144 8.22 -11.83 -12.49
CA GLY A 144 8.38 -11.35 -13.87
C GLY A 144 7.53 -12.11 -14.90
N ILE A 145 6.60 -12.94 -14.44
CA ILE A 145 5.65 -13.73 -15.25
C ILE A 145 4.28 -13.01 -15.30
N ALA A 146 4.24 -11.74 -14.90
CA ALA A 146 3.02 -10.96 -15.03
C ALA A 146 2.68 -10.77 -16.51
N PRO A 147 1.38 -10.69 -16.86
CA PRO A 147 0.97 -10.47 -18.23
C PRO A 147 1.53 -9.12 -18.76
N LYS A 148 1.80 -9.07 -20.06
CA LYS A 148 2.62 -8.02 -20.70
C LYS A 148 1.97 -6.63 -20.68
N ASP A 149 0.65 -6.61 -20.58
CA ASP A 149 -0.21 -5.43 -20.41
C ASP A 149 -0.10 -4.80 -19.02
N VAL A 150 0.42 -5.53 -18.02
CA VAL A 150 0.47 -5.03 -16.65
C VAL A 150 1.47 -3.89 -16.54
N GLY A 151 0.96 -2.73 -16.12
CA GLY A 151 1.78 -1.56 -15.80
C GLY A 151 2.05 -0.65 -16.99
N ARG A 152 1.34 -0.81 -18.11
CA ARG A 152 1.27 0.20 -19.17
C ARG A 152 0.71 1.51 -18.63
N LYS A 153 1.11 2.61 -19.26
CA LYS A 153 0.56 3.93 -18.95
C LYS A 153 -0.05 4.55 -20.21
N PRO A 154 -1.15 5.29 -20.07
CA PRO A 154 -1.73 6.01 -21.19
C PRO A 154 -0.83 7.18 -21.60
N CYS A 155 -0.81 7.46 -22.90
CA CYS A 155 -0.30 8.71 -23.43
C CYS A 155 -1.27 9.85 -23.14
N ASP A 156 -0.80 10.99 -22.67
CA ASP A 156 -1.66 12.14 -22.35
C ASP A 156 -2.28 12.81 -23.60
N LEU A 157 -1.79 12.50 -24.81
CA LEU A 157 -2.28 13.09 -26.06
C LEU A 157 -3.22 12.18 -26.86
N CYS A 158 -3.07 10.86 -26.74
CA CYS A 158 -3.88 9.90 -27.52
C CYS A 158 -4.51 8.79 -26.68
N SER A 159 -4.32 8.81 -25.36
CA SER A 159 -4.81 7.85 -24.37
C SER A 159 -4.45 6.38 -24.62
N ARG A 160 -3.60 6.08 -25.61
CA ARG A 160 -3.13 4.72 -25.88
C ARG A 160 -2.22 4.25 -24.75
N GLU A 161 -2.50 3.04 -24.25
CA GLU A 161 -1.65 2.36 -23.29
C GLU A 161 -0.38 1.83 -23.96
N VAL A 162 0.77 2.36 -23.56
CA VAL A 162 2.06 1.95 -24.13
C VAL A 162 3.07 1.62 -23.04
N ASP A 163 4.08 0.85 -23.43
CA ASP A 163 5.16 0.38 -22.55
C ASP A 163 6.35 1.34 -22.47
N LEU A 164 6.36 2.38 -23.32
CA LEU A 164 7.46 3.34 -23.45
C LEU A 164 6.89 4.74 -23.70
N LEU A 165 7.11 5.66 -22.77
CA LEU A 165 6.64 7.04 -22.83
C LEU A 165 7.79 8.01 -22.58
N ILE A 166 7.74 9.14 -23.26
CA ILE A 166 8.63 10.26 -23.09
C ILE A 166 7.97 11.20 -22.09
N ARG A 167 8.67 11.48 -21.00
CA ARG A 167 8.26 12.50 -20.05
C ARG A 167 8.75 13.84 -20.60
N CYS A 168 7.85 14.77 -20.84
CA CYS A 168 8.20 16.11 -21.30
C CYS A 168 7.25 17.16 -20.71
N THR A 169 7.70 18.41 -20.62
CA THR A 169 6.79 19.56 -20.45
C THR A 169 6.54 20.15 -21.82
N VAL A 170 5.33 20.65 -22.08
CA VAL A 170 4.95 21.23 -23.39
C VAL A 170 4.22 22.57 -23.25
N ASP A 171 3.74 22.89 -22.04
CA ASP A 171 3.04 24.13 -21.73
C ASP A 171 3.85 24.95 -20.71
N GLU A 172 3.51 26.22 -20.57
CA GLU A 172 4.11 27.15 -19.60
C GLU A 172 3.97 26.70 -18.13
N THR A 173 2.98 25.85 -17.84
CA THR A 173 2.73 25.29 -16.51
C THR A 173 3.84 24.38 -15.99
N GLN A 174 4.81 23.99 -16.84
CA GLN A 174 5.90 23.07 -16.51
C GLN A 174 5.44 21.71 -15.93
N ARG A 175 4.17 21.35 -16.09
CA ARG A 175 3.67 20.03 -15.67
C ARG A 175 4.17 18.97 -16.64
N TYR A 176 4.76 17.91 -16.09
CA TYR A 176 5.19 16.77 -16.90
C TYR A 176 3.98 16.05 -17.51
N LYS A 177 4.01 15.90 -18.82
CA LYS A 177 3.16 14.99 -19.59
C LYS A 177 3.94 13.73 -19.96
N MET A 178 3.22 12.63 -20.11
CA MET A 178 3.69 11.35 -20.59
C MET A 178 3.21 11.14 -22.02
N VAL A 179 4.12 11.23 -22.97
CA VAL A 179 3.81 11.21 -24.41
C VAL A 179 4.39 9.96 -25.07
N CYS A 180 3.61 9.24 -25.87
CA CYS A 180 4.13 8.09 -26.62
C CYS A 180 5.02 8.54 -27.79
N GLY A 181 5.91 7.67 -28.26
CA GLY A 181 6.84 8.01 -29.36
C GLY A 181 6.16 8.46 -30.66
N ARG A 182 4.89 8.11 -30.88
CA ARG A 182 4.13 8.55 -32.07
C ARG A 182 3.59 9.98 -31.94
N CYS A 183 3.27 10.42 -30.73
CA CYS A 183 2.77 11.78 -30.47
C CYS A 183 3.90 12.76 -30.13
N TRP A 184 5.07 12.23 -29.77
CA TRP A 184 6.23 13.03 -29.37
C TRP A 184 6.70 14.04 -30.44
N PRO A 185 6.80 13.70 -31.74
CA PRO A 185 7.19 14.68 -32.76
C PRO A 185 6.26 15.89 -32.82
N GLY A 186 4.97 15.71 -32.52
CA GLY A 186 3.99 16.80 -32.52
C GLY A 186 4.14 17.80 -31.36
N VAL A 187 4.89 17.44 -30.30
CA VAL A 187 5.14 18.35 -29.16
C VAL A 187 6.58 18.83 -29.05
N SER A 188 7.53 18.10 -29.65
CA SER A 188 8.95 18.48 -29.66
C SER A 188 9.39 19.13 -30.97
N GLY A 189 8.58 19.04 -32.04
CA GLY A 189 9.03 19.33 -33.40
C GLY A 189 10.00 18.29 -33.95
N GLY A 190 10.09 17.11 -33.34
CA GLY A 190 10.99 16.03 -33.76
C GLY A 190 12.43 16.14 -33.25
N VAL A 191 12.75 17.17 -32.45
CA VAL A 191 14.10 17.39 -31.91
C VAL A 191 14.15 17.01 -30.42
N PRO A 192 15.07 16.11 -29.99
CA PRO A 192 15.25 15.70 -28.60
C PRO A 192 15.46 16.84 -27.61
N ASP A 193 16.35 17.77 -27.95
CA ASP A 193 16.73 18.92 -27.13
C ASP A 193 17.16 20.07 -28.05
N GLY A 194 16.55 21.25 -27.91
CA GLY A 194 16.98 22.47 -28.59
C GLY A 194 15.82 23.37 -28.94
N THR A 195 15.86 24.59 -28.41
CA THR A 195 14.91 25.70 -28.58
C THR A 195 14.50 25.92 -30.03
N SER A 196 13.48 25.20 -30.50
CA SER A 196 12.77 25.58 -31.70
C SER A 196 11.86 26.75 -31.34
N SER A 197 11.90 27.83 -32.12
CA SER A 197 10.96 28.97 -32.01
C SER A 197 9.49 28.51 -31.95
N THR A 198 9.20 27.32 -32.48
CA THR A 198 7.86 26.72 -32.52
C THR A 198 7.40 26.10 -31.19
N HIS A 199 8.31 25.72 -30.28
CA HIS A 199 7.97 25.02 -29.03
C HIS A 199 8.76 25.57 -27.82
N PRO A 200 8.53 26.84 -27.43
CA PRO A 200 9.33 27.55 -26.42
C PRO A 200 9.25 26.95 -25.01
N HIS A 201 8.13 26.30 -24.65
CA HIS A 201 7.94 25.68 -23.33
C HIS A 201 8.27 24.18 -23.29
N TYR A 202 8.77 23.62 -24.40
CA TYR A 202 9.13 22.22 -24.45
C TYR A 202 10.40 21.93 -23.66
N LYS A 203 10.35 20.97 -22.73
CA LYS A 203 11.51 20.49 -21.99
C LYS A 203 11.48 18.97 -21.88
N TYR A 204 12.58 18.34 -22.25
CA TYR A 204 12.75 16.91 -22.07
C TYR A 204 12.91 16.55 -20.59
N GLY A 205 12.13 15.57 -20.14
CA GLY A 205 12.12 15.08 -18.77
C GLY A 205 12.62 13.64 -18.64
N GLY A 206 13.09 12.99 -19.69
CA GLY A 206 13.55 11.60 -19.63
C GLY A 206 12.53 10.57 -20.14
N LEU A 207 12.98 9.32 -20.24
CA LEU A 207 12.18 8.22 -20.79
C LEU A 207 11.63 7.32 -19.68
N TRP A 208 10.32 7.14 -19.64
CA TRP A 208 9.64 6.17 -18.80
C TRP A 208 9.48 4.84 -19.53
N LYS A 209 9.79 3.73 -18.83
CA LYS A 209 9.65 2.37 -19.34
C LYS A 209 8.85 1.51 -18.36
N ASN A 210 7.92 0.73 -18.89
CA ASN A 210 7.24 -0.30 -18.11
C ASN A 210 8.27 -1.37 -17.69
N ARG A 211 8.41 -1.60 -16.37
CA ARG A 211 9.35 -2.57 -15.81
C ARG A 211 8.98 -4.02 -16.13
N ASN A 212 7.74 -4.26 -16.54
CA ASN A 212 7.23 -5.58 -16.91
C ASN A 212 7.28 -5.83 -18.42
N ALA A 213 7.57 -4.80 -19.22
CA ALA A 213 7.63 -4.94 -20.66
C ALA A 213 8.94 -5.61 -21.08
N ASP A 214 8.84 -6.70 -21.83
CA ASP A 214 9.98 -7.29 -22.51
C ASP A 214 10.28 -6.51 -23.81
N LEU A 215 11.01 -5.41 -23.66
CA LEU A 215 11.38 -4.54 -24.78
C LEU A 215 12.52 -5.14 -25.65
N LYS A 216 13.03 -6.34 -25.35
CA LYS A 216 14.21 -6.92 -26.03
C LYS A 216 13.98 -7.39 -27.47
N LYS A 217 12.76 -7.32 -28.03
CA LYS A 217 12.46 -7.96 -29.32
C LYS A 217 11.79 -7.07 -30.36
N LYS A 218 12.28 -5.83 -30.54
CA LYS A 218 11.84 -5.00 -31.68
C LYS A 218 12.91 -4.06 -32.24
N SER A 219 14.20 -4.44 -32.16
CA SER A 219 15.32 -3.58 -32.55
C SER A 219 16.15 -4.11 -33.73
N ARG A 220 15.76 -5.19 -34.43
CA ARG A 220 16.63 -5.77 -35.50
C ARG A 220 15.97 -6.12 -36.83
N GLU A 221 14.70 -5.81 -37.09
CA GLU A 221 14.04 -6.22 -38.35
C GLU A 221 13.50 -5.07 -39.21
N TRP A 222 13.95 -3.82 -38.98
CA TRP A 222 13.45 -2.65 -39.73
C TRP A 222 14.53 -1.75 -40.35
N TRP A 223 15.77 -2.24 -40.50
CA TRP A 223 16.89 -1.46 -41.07
C TRP A 223 17.64 -2.18 -42.21
N TRP A 224 16.97 -3.02 -43.02
CA TRP A 224 17.53 -3.59 -44.27
C TRP A 224 16.46 -3.80 -45.36
N GLN A 225 15.61 -2.80 -45.57
CA GLN A 225 14.75 -2.77 -46.76
C GLN A 225 14.39 -1.32 -47.09
N GLN A 226 15.39 -0.59 -47.60
CA GLN A 226 15.33 0.36 -48.71
C GLN A 226 16.76 0.69 -49.12
#